data_AF-A0AA35RSV5-F1
#
_entry.id   AF-A0AA35RSV5-F1
#
_cell.length_a   1.000
_cell.length_b   1.000
_cell.length_c   1.000
_cell.angle_alpha   90.00
_cell.angle_beta   90.00
_cell.angle_gamma   90.00
#
_symmetry.space_group_name_H-M   'P 1'
#
loop_
_entity.id
_entity.type
_entity.pdbx_description
1 polymer ?
#
loop_
_entity_poly.entity_id
_entity_poly.type
_entity_poly.pdbx_seq_one_letter_code
_entity_poly.pdbx_strand_id
1 'polypeptide(L)'
;MAKALYGRLFSWIVNKINPELHSGRKGNVRSVGILDIFGFENFRVNSFEQLCINIANEQLQFYFNQHVFAWEQGEYEQEGIDIKRVGYEDNRPLLELLLTRPMGLLALLDEESKFPRASDLSLAVKFHGNFQTLRYYNKPKDGGPTFTILHYAGPVTYETLGFLEKNRDTLKLDVSQLLRTSENPIVQVLFQTPLSRTGGLSPASTVSKAPPSATPLFSRKAPPMYFASAERGYPHSRLARGPHSPRGRTPLSSGGTVTSKSSQTVSTYFINSLRDLMSKMLNGTPHFVRCIRPNELKSPDFFQPDKVLVQLRYTGVLETTRIRREGFSHRILFQDFIQRYKVIHFKMTQRVSATPASCVCILNKTGLKSWAVGKTKIFLKYYHVEKLGKLLAGYERAAVVAQRVVRGWLARKRVALLREEKRHRDAAKIQAAIRSFLAKCHYQKILDHRNHNATTIQRVVRCWLAKRLLWRMKQEAKQRKDGYYLCASDPFLCNNFRDVQHSRPAVY
;
A
#
# COMPACT_ATOMS: atom_id res chain seq x y z
N MET A 1 -24.39 -2.24 -24.01
CA MET A 1 -24.66 -3.07 -22.81
C MET A 1 -23.40 -3.72 -22.24
N ALA A 2 -22.68 -4.54 -23.02
CA ALA A 2 -21.47 -5.24 -22.56
C ALA A 2 -20.42 -4.31 -21.92
N LYS A 3 -20.08 -3.19 -22.58
CA LYS A 3 -19.15 -2.17 -22.04
C LYS A 3 -19.59 -1.62 -20.67
N ALA A 4 -20.88 -1.34 -20.48
CA ALA A 4 -21.43 -0.82 -19.23
C ALA A 4 -21.39 -1.87 -18.10
N LEU A 5 -21.71 -3.13 -18.42
CA LEU A 5 -21.56 -4.26 -17.48
C LEU A 5 -20.11 -4.40 -17.02
N TYR A 6 -19.17 -4.43 -17.97
CA TYR A 6 -17.74 -4.55 -17.66
C TYR A 6 -17.22 -3.39 -16.82
N GLY A 7 -17.52 -2.14 -17.19
CA GLY A 7 -17.05 -0.95 -16.45
C GLY A 7 -17.59 -0.89 -15.01
N ARG A 8 -18.86 -1.25 -14.82
CA ARG A 8 -19.47 -1.34 -13.47
C ARG A 8 -18.88 -2.50 -12.68
N LEU A 9 -18.70 -3.67 -13.29
CA LEU A 9 -18.08 -4.84 -12.65
C LEU A 9 -16.63 -4.53 -12.20
N PHE A 10 -15.83 -3.91 -13.06
CA PHE A 10 -14.47 -3.48 -12.74
C PHE A 10 -14.46 -2.55 -11.51
N SER A 11 -15.32 -1.53 -11.51
CA SER A 11 -15.45 -0.61 -10.37
C SER A 11 -15.88 -1.33 -9.09
N TRP A 12 -16.77 -2.32 -9.20
CA TRP A 12 -17.22 -3.12 -8.06
C TRP A 12 -16.09 -3.98 -7.48
N ILE A 13 -15.28 -4.62 -8.34
CA ILE A 13 -14.10 -5.39 -7.93
C ILE A 13 -13.13 -4.48 -7.17
N VAL A 14 -12.83 -3.28 -7.70
CA VAL A 14 -11.96 -2.31 -7.02
C VAL A 14 -12.53 -1.92 -5.65
N ASN A 15 -13.84 -1.65 -5.56
CA ASN A 15 -14.52 -1.34 -4.30
C ASN A 15 -14.54 -2.51 -3.30
N LYS A 16 -14.43 -3.75 -3.76
CA LYS A 16 -14.29 -4.94 -2.91
C LYS A 16 -12.87 -5.16 -2.42
N ILE A 17 -11.86 -4.87 -3.24
CA ILE A 17 -10.45 -5.03 -2.88
C ILE A 17 -10.00 -3.94 -1.90
N ASN A 18 -10.46 -2.69 -2.08
CA ASN A 18 -9.97 -1.55 -1.30
C ASN A 18 -10.10 -1.70 0.24
N PRO A 19 -11.22 -2.20 0.80
CA PRO A 19 -11.33 -2.44 2.24
C PRO A 19 -10.33 -3.49 2.77
N GLU A 20 -10.07 -4.56 2.02
CA GLU A 20 -9.15 -5.63 2.40
C GLU A 20 -7.69 -5.17 2.45
N LEU A 21 -7.34 -4.17 1.64
CA LEU A 21 -6.02 -3.52 1.66
C LEU A 21 -5.89 -2.45 2.74
N HIS A 22 -6.97 -2.09 3.44
CA HIS A 22 -6.96 -1.02 4.42
C HIS A 22 -6.42 -1.50 5.79
N SER A 23 -5.18 -1.10 6.12
CA SER A 23 -4.49 -1.49 7.36
C SER A 23 -5.14 -1.07 8.70
N GLY A 24 -6.28 -0.35 8.68
CA GLY A 24 -6.99 0.09 9.90
C GLY A 24 -6.24 1.09 10.79
N ARG A 25 -5.02 1.50 10.40
CA ARG A 25 -4.18 2.44 11.17
C ARG A 25 -4.77 3.84 11.12
N LYS A 26 -5.31 4.31 12.24
CA LYS A 26 -5.75 5.71 12.43
C LYS A 26 -4.56 6.58 12.81
N GLY A 27 -4.28 7.65 12.04
CA GLY A 27 -3.23 8.64 12.34
C GLY A 27 -2.63 9.31 11.10
N ASN A 28 -1.65 10.20 11.28
CA ASN A 28 -0.84 10.79 10.20
C ASN A 28 0.08 9.71 9.58
N VAL A 29 -0.49 8.86 8.72
CA VAL A 29 0.28 7.87 7.97
C VAL A 29 0.93 8.56 6.78
N ARG A 30 2.25 8.48 6.66
CA ARG A 30 2.95 8.84 5.43
C ARG A 30 2.59 7.81 4.36
N SER A 31 2.06 8.26 3.24
CA SER A 31 1.71 7.42 2.10
C SER A 31 2.67 7.62 0.94
N VAL A 32 2.88 6.57 0.16
CA VAL A 32 3.58 6.63 -1.13
C VAL A 32 2.57 6.22 -2.18
N GLY A 33 2.29 7.13 -3.12
CA GLY A 33 1.44 6.86 -4.28
C GLY A 33 2.29 6.37 -5.44
N ILE A 34 1.87 5.28 -6.09
CA ILE A 34 2.47 4.79 -7.33
C ILE A 34 1.44 5.02 -8.43
N LEU A 35 1.83 5.78 -9.45
CA LEU A 35 1.02 6.02 -10.63
C LEU A 35 1.62 5.22 -11.79
N ASP A 36 0.86 4.22 -12.24
CA ASP A 36 1.11 3.53 -13.50
C ASP A 36 0.13 4.06 -14.54
N ILE A 37 0.65 4.58 -15.65
CA ILE A 37 -0.15 5.18 -16.71
C ILE A 37 0.47 4.87 -18.06
N PHE A 38 -0.40 4.72 -19.07
CA PHE A 38 0.00 4.59 -20.47
C PHE A 38 0.90 5.74 -20.90
N GLY A 39 1.96 5.41 -21.65
CA GLY A 39 2.77 6.39 -22.35
C GLY A 39 2.04 7.01 -23.53
N PHE A 40 2.74 7.91 -24.21
CA PHE A 40 2.24 8.53 -25.45
C PHE A 40 1.98 7.47 -26.53
N GLU A 41 0.82 7.52 -27.18
CA GLU A 41 0.40 6.57 -28.22
C GLU A 41 0.29 7.23 -29.59
N ASN A 42 0.85 6.60 -30.62
CA ASN A 42 0.65 7.00 -32.00
C ASN A 42 0.63 5.74 -32.88
N PHE A 43 -0.55 5.36 -33.32
CA PHE A 43 -0.80 4.22 -34.19
C PHE A 43 -1.04 4.68 -35.63
N ARG A 44 -1.22 3.71 -36.54
CA ARG A 44 -1.61 3.98 -37.93
C ARG A 44 -2.95 4.70 -38.02
N VAL A 45 -3.88 4.36 -37.11
CA VAL A 45 -5.20 4.97 -36.98
C VAL A 45 -5.38 5.32 -35.51
N ASN A 46 -5.51 6.61 -35.19
CA ASN A 46 -5.72 7.10 -33.82
C ASN A 46 -7.16 7.55 -33.65
N SER A 47 -7.85 7.02 -32.63
CA SER A 47 -9.24 7.36 -32.34
C SER A 47 -9.37 8.15 -31.03
N PHE A 48 -10.60 8.28 -30.52
CA PHE A 48 -10.94 9.06 -29.33
C PHE A 48 -10.18 8.60 -28.08
N GLU A 49 -9.93 7.30 -27.96
CA GLU A 49 -9.17 6.71 -26.86
C GLU A 49 -7.71 7.19 -26.86
N GLN A 50 -7.04 7.15 -28.01
CA GLN A 50 -5.68 7.67 -28.16
C GLN A 50 -5.62 9.17 -27.87
N LEU A 51 -6.64 9.94 -28.29
CA LEU A 51 -6.73 11.35 -27.96
C LEU A 51 -6.79 11.57 -26.45
N CYS A 52 -7.63 10.83 -25.72
CA CYS A 52 -7.70 10.91 -24.26
C CYS A 52 -6.35 10.53 -23.60
N ILE A 53 -5.71 9.45 -24.06
CA ILE A 53 -4.40 9.01 -23.55
C ILE A 53 -3.33 10.09 -23.77
N ASN A 54 -3.29 10.69 -24.96
CA ASN A 54 -2.31 11.72 -25.29
C ASN A 54 -2.59 13.04 -24.57
N ILE A 55 -3.86 13.41 -24.34
CA ILE A 55 -4.22 14.56 -23.48
C ILE A 55 -3.74 14.35 -22.04
N ALA A 56 -3.94 13.15 -21.48
CA ALA A 56 -3.43 12.84 -20.14
C ALA A 56 -1.90 12.94 -20.07
N ASN A 57 -1.21 12.42 -21.09
CA ASN A 57 0.25 12.55 -21.20
C ASN A 57 0.69 14.01 -21.33
N GLU A 58 -0.01 14.84 -22.11
CA GLU A 58 0.27 16.27 -22.25
C GLU A 58 0.14 16.99 -20.88
N GLN A 59 -0.90 16.67 -20.12
CA GLN A 59 -1.13 17.24 -18.78
C GLN A 59 -0.07 16.82 -17.76
N LEU A 60 0.35 15.55 -17.80
CA LEU A 60 1.43 15.04 -16.96
C LEU A 60 2.78 15.63 -17.36
N GLN A 61 3.02 15.84 -18.65
CA GLN A 61 4.22 16.49 -19.14
C GLN A 61 4.26 17.96 -18.74
N PHE A 62 3.12 18.67 -18.78
CA PHE A 62 3.02 20.03 -18.25
C PHE A 62 3.35 20.07 -16.75
N TYR A 63 2.76 19.17 -15.96
CA TYR A 63 3.05 19.05 -14.54
C TYR A 63 4.54 18.77 -14.28
N PHE A 64 5.14 17.87 -15.06
CA PHE A 64 6.56 17.56 -15.01
C PHE A 64 7.41 18.81 -15.29
N ASN A 65 7.15 19.50 -16.41
CA ASN A 65 7.89 20.71 -16.78
C ASN A 65 7.77 21.78 -15.68
N GLN A 66 6.59 21.93 -15.09
CA GLN A 66 6.36 22.90 -14.03
C GLN A 66 7.04 22.53 -12.70
N HIS A 67 6.98 21.25 -12.29
CA HIS A 67 7.61 20.79 -11.04
C HIS A 67 9.12 20.68 -11.14
N VAL A 68 9.65 20.26 -12.29
CA VAL A 68 11.10 20.11 -12.47
C VAL A 68 11.72 21.47 -12.75
N PHE A 69 11.12 22.32 -13.58
CA PHE A 69 11.78 23.53 -14.05
C PHE A 69 11.30 24.80 -13.34
N ALA A 70 9.99 25.05 -13.27
CA ALA A 70 9.48 26.30 -12.69
C ALA A 70 9.66 26.35 -11.16
N TRP A 71 9.44 25.23 -10.47
CA TRP A 71 9.68 25.15 -9.03
C TRP A 71 11.17 25.23 -8.69
N GLU A 72 12.04 24.61 -9.50
CA GLU A 72 13.48 24.67 -9.30
C GLU A 72 14.00 26.10 -9.49
N GLN A 73 13.56 26.81 -10.53
CA GLN A 73 13.89 28.22 -10.73
C GLN A 73 13.33 29.10 -9.61
N GLY A 74 12.07 28.90 -9.22
CA GLY A 74 11.45 29.64 -8.13
C GLY A 74 12.15 29.41 -6.79
N GLU A 75 12.68 28.22 -6.54
CA GLU A 75 13.48 27.93 -5.35
C GLU A 75 14.84 28.63 -5.39
N TYR A 76 15.53 28.65 -6.54
CA TYR A 76 16.76 29.43 -6.70
C TYR A 76 16.53 30.92 -6.48
N GLU A 77 15.46 31.50 -7.04
CA GLU A 77 15.10 32.91 -6.87
C GLU A 77 14.78 33.23 -5.40
N GLN A 78 14.00 32.38 -4.73
CA GLN A 78 13.68 32.56 -3.30
C GLN A 78 14.94 32.54 -2.43
N GLU A 79 15.88 31.66 -2.76
CA GLU A 79 17.15 31.49 -2.06
C GLU A 79 18.24 32.48 -2.52
N GLY A 80 17.96 33.31 -3.54
CA GLY A 80 18.90 34.31 -4.05
C GLY A 80 20.07 33.74 -4.85
N ILE A 81 19.89 32.57 -5.46
CA ILE A 81 20.91 31.90 -6.28
C ILE A 81 20.76 32.35 -7.74
N ASP A 82 21.79 33.00 -8.28
CA ASP A 82 21.84 33.40 -9.69
C ASP A 82 22.16 32.19 -10.58
N ILE A 83 21.15 31.67 -11.26
CA ILE A 83 21.28 30.62 -12.28
C ILE A 83 20.68 31.12 -13.58
N LYS A 84 21.41 30.89 -14.68
CA LYS A 84 20.90 31.13 -16.04
C LYS A 84 19.59 30.36 -16.23
N ARG A 85 18.52 31.10 -16.54
CA ARG A 85 17.21 30.50 -16.85
C ARG A 85 17.38 29.58 -18.05
N VAL A 86 17.21 28.28 -17.83
CA VAL A 86 17.14 27.32 -18.93
C VAL A 86 15.73 27.40 -19.51
N GLY A 87 15.64 27.72 -20.80
CA GLY A 87 14.38 27.73 -21.53
C GLY A 87 13.85 26.31 -21.67
N TYR A 88 12.56 26.14 -21.42
CA TYR A 88 11.84 24.88 -21.69
C TYR A 88 10.64 25.17 -22.58
N GLU A 89 10.13 24.16 -23.28
CA GLU A 89 8.91 24.26 -24.07
C GLU A 89 7.68 24.20 -23.14
N ASP A 90 6.96 25.32 -23.01
CA ASP A 90 5.69 25.36 -22.28
C ASP A 90 4.56 24.87 -23.20
N ASN A 91 4.02 23.70 -22.88
CA ASN A 91 2.90 23.09 -23.59
C ASN A 91 1.52 23.56 -23.09
N ARG A 92 1.47 24.57 -22.20
CA ARG A 92 0.22 25.19 -21.76
C ARG A 92 -0.71 25.61 -22.90
N PRO A 93 -0.26 26.32 -23.96
CA PRO A 93 -1.15 26.76 -25.04
C PRO A 93 -1.91 25.61 -25.71
N LEU A 94 -1.29 24.42 -25.79
CA LEU A 94 -1.94 23.23 -26.32
C LEU A 94 -2.99 22.68 -25.34
N LEU A 95 -2.69 22.65 -24.04
CA LEU A 95 -3.69 22.28 -23.04
C LEU A 95 -4.89 23.24 -23.02
N GLU A 96 -4.68 24.53 -23.31
CA GLU A 96 -5.76 25.50 -23.48
C GLU A 96 -6.68 25.13 -24.65
N LEU A 97 -6.09 24.80 -25.80
CA LEU A 97 -6.84 24.34 -26.96
C LEU A 97 -7.67 23.09 -26.64
N LEU A 98 -7.13 22.14 -25.86
CA LEU A 98 -7.75 20.84 -25.62
C LEU A 98 -8.82 20.86 -24.51
N LEU A 99 -8.55 21.57 -23.41
CA LEU A 99 -9.29 21.43 -22.15
C LEU A 99 -10.13 22.66 -21.75
N THR A 100 -9.92 23.82 -22.36
CA THR A 100 -10.63 25.05 -21.97
C THR A 100 -12.11 24.97 -22.27
N ARG A 101 -12.94 25.57 -21.41
CA ARG A 101 -14.36 25.77 -21.68
C ARG A 101 -14.66 27.25 -21.94
N PRO A 102 -15.60 27.59 -22.84
CA PRO A 102 -16.47 26.67 -23.60
C PRO A 102 -15.89 26.19 -24.95
N MET A 103 -14.78 26.76 -25.42
CA MET A 103 -14.32 26.62 -26.81
C MET A 103 -13.21 25.58 -27.04
N GLY A 104 -12.78 24.84 -26.01
CA GLY A 104 -11.76 23.81 -26.17
C GLY A 104 -12.29 22.56 -26.89
N LEU A 105 -11.37 21.76 -27.42
CA LEU A 105 -11.69 20.62 -28.29
C LEU A 105 -12.67 19.64 -27.63
N LEU A 106 -12.44 19.25 -26.36
CA LEU A 106 -13.35 18.33 -25.66
C LEU A 106 -14.71 18.97 -25.34
N ALA A 107 -14.76 20.30 -25.18
CA ALA A 107 -16.02 21.01 -24.93
C ALA A 107 -16.88 21.05 -26.20
N LEU A 108 -16.28 21.30 -27.36
CA LEU A 108 -16.96 21.23 -28.65
C LEU A 108 -17.45 19.80 -28.96
N LEU A 109 -16.63 18.79 -28.62
CA LEU A 109 -17.03 17.38 -28.71
C LEU A 109 -18.26 17.08 -27.85
N ASP A 110 -18.28 17.55 -26.60
CA ASP A 110 -19.42 17.37 -25.69
C ASP A 110 -20.70 18.05 -26.17
N GLU A 111 -20.58 19.20 -26.82
CA GLU A 111 -21.70 19.94 -27.41
C GLU A 111 -22.27 19.18 -28.62
N GLU A 112 -21.43 18.79 -29.58
CA GLU A 112 -21.85 18.01 -30.76
C GLU A 112 -22.40 16.63 -30.35
N SER A 113 -21.85 16.01 -29.30
CA SER A 113 -22.35 14.73 -28.78
C SER A 113 -23.80 14.83 -28.27
N LYS A 114 -24.25 16.01 -27.86
CA LYS A 114 -25.64 16.24 -27.42
C LYS A 114 -26.57 16.65 -28.55
N PHE A 115 -26.02 17.04 -29.71
CA PHE A 115 -26.82 17.48 -30.85
C PHE A 115 -27.34 16.26 -31.65
N PRO A 116 -28.66 16.07 -31.81
CA PRO A 116 -29.22 14.84 -32.39
C PRO A 116 -28.82 14.57 -33.85
N ARG A 117 -28.59 15.64 -34.63
CA ARG A 117 -28.23 15.55 -36.06
C ARG A 117 -26.73 15.69 -36.33
N ALA A 118 -25.90 15.75 -35.28
CA ALA A 118 -24.46 15.83 -35.46
C ALA A 118 -23.90 14.51 -36.00
N SER A 119 -22.93 14.63 -36.90
CA SER A 119 -22.14 13.53 -37.45
C SER A 119 -20.66 13.76 -37.16
N ASP A 120 -19.84 12.71 -37.27
CA ASP A 120 -18.40 12.84 -37.06
C ASP A 120 -17.74 13.79 -38.10
N LEU A 121 -18.36 13.96 -39.27
CA LEU A 121 -17.96 14.95 -40.27
C LEU A 121 -18.33 16.37 -39.85
N SER A 122 -19.54 16.60 -39.31
CA SER A 122 -19.91 17.94 -38.79
C SER A 122 -19.02 18.35 -37.63
N LEU A 123 -18.63 17.40 -36.78
CA LEU A 123 -17.63 17.60 -35.72
C LEU A 123 -16.27 18.00 -36.30
N ALA A 124 -15.76 17.28 -37.32
CA ALA A 124 -14.49 17.62 -37.96
C ALA A 124 -14.52 19.03 -38.57
N VAL A 125 -15.59 19.39 -39.29
CA VAL A 125 -15.77 20.74 -39.83
C VAL A 125 -15.78 21.79 -38.73
N LYS A 126 -16.45 21.52 -37.59
CA LYS A 126 -16.46 22.42 -36.44
C LYS A 126 -15.07 22.59 -35.84
N PHE A 127 -14.29 21.52 -35.68
CA PHE A 127 -12.89 21.61 -35.24
C PHE A 127 -12.05 22.44 -36.20
N HIS A 128 -12.15 22.18 -37.50
CA HIS A 128 -11.44 22.93 -38.54
C HIS A 128 -11.76 24.42 -38.48
N GLY A 129 -13.05 24.79 -38.36
CA GLY A 129 -13.47 26.19 -38.28
C GLY A 129 -12.96 26.93 -37.03
N ASN A 130 -12.86 26.23 -35.89
CA ASN A 130 -12.47 26.84 -34.62
C ASN A 130 -10.95 26.88 -34.38
N PHE A 131 -10.20 25.90 -34.89
CA PHE A 131 -8.80 25.70 -34.52
C PHE A 131 -7.79 25.90 -35.66
N GLN A 132 -8.22 26.10 -36.91
CA GLN A 132 -7.31 26.22 -38.07
C GLN A 132 -6.22 27.29 -37.96
N THR A 133 -6.43 28.35 -37.18
CA THR A 133 -5.45 29.43 -36.99
C THR A 133 -4.47 29.15 -35.85
N LEU A 134 -4.70 28.10 -35.06
CA LEU A 134 -3.89 27.78 -33.88
C LEU A 134 -2.69 26.93 -34.29
N ARG A 135 -1.50 27.35 -33.85
CA ARG A 135 -0.21 26.71 -34.15
C ARG A 135 -0.20 25.19 -33.97
N TYR A 136 -0.93 24.68 -32.97
CA TYR A 136 -0.89 23.26 -32.59
C TYR A 136 -1.92 22.39 -33.31
N TYR A 137 -2.74 22.97 -34.19
CA TYR A 137 -3.80 22.25 -34.89
C TYR A 137 -3.59 22.37 -36.40
N ASN A 138 -3.52 21.22 -37.07
CA ASN A 138 -3.38 21.12 -38.51
C ASN A 138 -4.61 20.46 -39.11
N LYS A 139 -5.30 21.21 -39.98
CA LYS A 139 -6.40 20.76 -40.82
C LYS A 139 -5.84 19.95 -42.02
N PRO A 140 -6.48 18.83 -42.42
CA PRO A 140 -6.08 18.09 -43.60
C PRO A 140 -6.45 18.86 -44.88
N LYS A 141 -5.66 18.68 -45.95
CA LYS A 141 -5.79 19.47 -47.19
C LYS A 141 -7.13 19.24 -47.91
N ASP A 142 -7.65 18.02 -47.83
CA ASP A 142 -8.93 17.59 -48.39
C ASP A 142 -10.13 18.01 -47.53
N GLY A 143 -9.90 18.55 -46.33
CA GLY A 143 -10.97 18.87 -45.37
C GLY A 143 -11.69 17.64 -44.83
N GLY A 144 -11.07 16.46 -44.93
CA GLY A 144 -11.66 15.19 -44.50
C GLY A 144 -11.90 15.07 -42.99
N PRO A 145 -12.37 13.90 -42.53
CA PRO A 145 -12.72 13.62 -41.14
C PRO A 145 -11.49 13.35 -40.26
N THR A 146 -10.36 13.96 -40.57
CA THR A 146 -9.11 13.81 -39.80
C THR A 146 -8.62 15.16 -39.33
N PHE A 147 -7.81 15.17 -38.29
CA PHE A 147 -7.12 16.38 -37.82
C PHE A 147 -5.82 15.99 -37.15
N THR A 148 -4.84 16.89 -37.16
CA THR A 148 -3.52 16.62 -36.57
C THR A 148 -3.26 17.59 -35.43
N ILE A 149 -2.89 17.05 -34.27
CA ILE A 149 -2.42 17.85 -33.13
C ILE A 149 -0.90 17.73 -33.02
N LEU A 150 -0.24 18.86 -32.84
CA LEU A 150 1.20 18.91 -32.55
C LEU A 150 1.43 18.78 -31.04
N HIS A 151 1.60 17.55 -30.57
CA HIS A 151 1.91 17.26 -29.16
C HIS A 151 3.40 17.48 -28.84
N TYR A 152 3.76 17.48 -27.54
CA TYR A 152 5.16 17.50 -27.12
C TYR A 152 5.99 16.34 -27.71
N ALA A 153 5.34 15.23 -28.03
CA ALA A 153 5.98 14.06 -28.62
C ALA A 153 6.06 14.04 -30.14
N GLY A 154 5.42 15.01 -30.79
CA GLY A 154 5.33 15.12 -32.24
C GLY A 154 3.88 15.17 -32.75
N PRO A 155 3.71 15.29 -34.08
CA PRO A 155 2.40 15.33 -34.71
C PRO A 155 1.69 13.98 -34.60
N VAL A 156 0.41 14.01 -34.20
CA VAL A 156 -0.48 12.84 -34.22
C VAL A 156 -1.74 13.18 -34.98
N THR A 157 -2.05 12.38 -35.99
CA THR A 157 -3.28 12.49 -36.77
C THR A 157 -4.35 11.58 -36.19
N TYR A 158 -5.52 12.16 -35.91
CA TYR A 158 -6.69 11.47 -35.38
C TYR A 158 -7.80 11.43 -36.42
N GLU A 159 -8.56 10.33 -36.44
CA GLU A 159 -9.75 10.16 -37.26
C GLU A 159 -11.00 10.43 -36.39
N THR A 160 -11.86 11.37 -36.79
CA THR A 160 -13.08 11.71 -36.04
C THR A 160 -14.14 10.61 -36.10
N LEU A 161 -14.00 9.64 -36.99
CA LEU A 161 -14.99 8.57 -37.16
C LEU A 161 -15.23 7.82 -35.83
N GLY A 162 -16.49 7.78 -35.41
CA GLY A 162 -16.93 7.17 -34.16
C GLY A 162 -16.70 8.01 -32.89
N PHE A 163 -16.17 9.24 -32.98
CA PHE A 163 -15.93 10.08 -31.80
C PHE A 163 -17.22 10.40 -31.04
N LEU A 164 -18.29 10.78 -31.75
CA LEU A 164 -19.55 11.18 -31.12
C LEU A 164 -20.19 9.99 -30.39
N GLU A 165 -20.23 8.82 -31.02
CA GLU A 165 -20.76 7.60 -30.41
C GLU A 165 -19.96 7.21 -29.17
N LYS A 166 -18.63 7.17 -29.28
CA LYS A 166 -17.72 6.83 -28.18
C LYS A 166 -17.82 7.82 -27.02
N ASN A 167 -18.04 9.11 -27.29
CA ASN A 167 -18.16 10.12 -26.24
C ASN A 167 -19.53 10.13 -25.56
N ARG A 168 -20.61 9.81 -26.29
CA ARG A 168 -21.96 9.66 -25.73
C ARG A 168 -21.98 8.54 -24.69
N ASP A 169 -21.48 7.36 -25.06
CA ASP A 169 -21.38 6.15 -24.21
C ASP A 169 -22.62 5.89 -23.33
N THR A 170 -23.80 6.19 -23.86
CA THR A 170 -25.06 6.09 -23.12
C THR A 170 -25.66 4.71 -23.25
N LEU A 171 -26.13 4.16 -22.13
CA LEU A 171 -26.98 2.97 -22.13
C LEU A 171 -28.44 3.42 -22.21
N LYS A 172 -29.23 2.82 -23.12
CA LYS A 172 -30.68 3.05 -23.20
C LYS A 172 -31.34 2.83 -21.84
N LEU A 173 -32.28 3.69 -21.47
CA LEU A 173 -32.93 3.66 -20.16
C LEU A 173 -33.67 2.34 -19.90
N ASP A 174 -34.36 1.81 -20.89
CA ASP A 174 -35.10 0.54 -20.78
C ASP A 174 -34.17 -0.64 -20.45
N VAL A 175 -33.00 -0.68 -21.10
CA VAL A 175 -31.97 -1.70 -20.83
C VAL A 175 -31.38 -1.51 -19.43
N SER A 176 -31.17 -0.26 -19.01
CA SER A 176 -30.69 0.06 -17.65
C SER A 176 -31.71 -0.34 -16.58
N GLN A 177 -33.00 -0.12 -16.82
CA GLN A 177 -34.09 -0.52 -15.93
C GLN A 177 -34.20 -2.05 -15.84
N LEU A 178 -34.15 -2.74 -16.97
CA LEU A 178 -34.15 -4.21 -17.00
C LEU A 178 -33.00 -4.81 -16.19
N LEU A 179 -31.78 -4.24 -16.30
CA LEU A 179 -30.63 -4.71 -15.54
C LEU A 179 -30.74 -4.43 -14.03
N ARG A 180 -31.48 -3.38 -13.63
CA ARG A 180 -31.78 -3.11 -12.20
C ARG A 180 -32.77 -4.08 -11.59
N THR A 181 -33.62 -4.71 -12.41
CA THR A 181 -34.60 -5.73 -12.00
C THR A 181 -34.12 -7.14 -12.29
N SER A 182 -32.85 -7.32 -12.65
CA SER A 182 -32.27 -8.64 -12.92
C SER A 182 -32.36 -9.54 -11.69
N GLU A 183 -32.68 -10.82 -11.92
CA GLU A 183 -32.64 -11.87 -10.88
C GLU A 183 -31.21 -12.20 -10.42
N ASN A 184 -30.20 -11.83 -11.20
CA ASN A 184 -28.81 -11.99 -10.79
C ASN A 184 -28.42 -10.90 -9.77
N PRO A 185 -28.11 -11.25 -8.51
CA PRO A 185 -27.84 -10.26 -7.46
C PRO A 185 -26.65 -9.35 -7.77
N ILE A 186 -25.63 -9.87 -8.47
CA ILE A 186 -24.46 -9.08 -8.86
C ILE A 186 -24.88 -8.02 -9.87
N VAL A 187 -25.56 -8.42 -10.95
CA VAL A 187 -26.02 -7.48 -11.99
C VAL A 187 -26.93 -6.41 -11.39
N GLN A 188 -27.85 -6.81 -10.50
CA GLN A 188 -28.72 -5.89 -9.78
C GLN A 188 -27.91 -4.84 -8.98
N VAL A 189 -26.96 -5.27 -8.14
CA VAL A 189 -26.10 -4.37 -7.35
C VAL A 189 -25.29 -3.43 -8.24
N LEU A 190 -24.74 -3.95 -9.34
CA LEU A 190 -23.94 -3.16 -10.29
C LEU A 190 -24.74 -1.99 -10.85
N PHE A 191 -26.02 -2.17 -11.20
CA PHE A 191 -26.85 -1.13 -11.83
C PHE A 191 -27.66 -0.28 -10.86
N GLN A 192 -27.93 -0.76 -9.64
CA GLN A 192 -28.54 0.04 -8.58
C GLN A 192 -27.57 1.06 -7.98
N THR A 193 -26.28 0.73 -7.89
CA THR A 193 -25.26 1.63 -7.35
C THR A 193 -25.02 2.84 -8.28
N PRO A 194 -25.08 4.09 -7.78
CA PRO A 194 -24.89 5.28 -8.61
C PRO A 194 -23.42 5.44 -9.04
N LEU A 195 -23.22 6.10 -10.19
CA LEU A 195 -21.90 6.48 -10.67
C LEU A 195 -21.40 7.74 -9.95
N SER A 196 -20.10 7.79 -9.69
CA SER A 196 -19.39 8.96 -9.18
C SER A 196 -19.15 9.98 -10.29
N ARG A 197 -18.60 11.15 -9.92
CA ARG A 197 -18.20 12.20 -10.88
C ARG A 197 -17.09 11.77 -11.86
N THR A 198 -16.37 10.69 -11.56
CA THR A 198 -15.30 10.13 -12.40
C THR A 198 -15.76 8.92 -13.20
N GLY A 199 -17.05 8.54 -13.12
CA GLY A 199 -17.63 7.45 -13.92
C GLY A 199 -17.51 6.06 -13.30
N GLY A 200 -16.86 5.92 -12.14
CA GLY A 200 -16.82 4.66 -11.36
C GLY A 200 -18.02 4.50 -10.43
N LEU A 201 -18.23 3.30 -9.86
CA LEU A 201 -19.27 3.09 -8.84
C LEU A 201 -18.90 3.80 -7.53
N SER A 202 -19.85 4.56 -6.97
CA SER A 202 -19.68 5.23 -5.68
C SER A 202 -19.48 4.20 -4.54
N PRO A 203 -18.45 4.34 -3.67
CA PRO A 203 -18.26 3.45 -2.53
C PRO A 203 -19.45 3.51 -1.57
N ALA A 204 -19.87 2.36 -1.05
CA ALA A 204 -21.04 2.23 -0.16
C ALA A 204 -20.97 3.12 1.10
N SER A 205 -19.76 3.54 1.53
CA SER A 205 -19.52 4.42 2.67
C SER A 205 -19.85 5.91 2.44
N THR A 206 -20.26 6.31 1.22
CA THR A 206 -20.57 7.72 0.87
C THR A 206 -22.07 8.01 0.73
N VAL A 207 -22.95 7.07 1.06
CA VAL A 207 -24.42 7.28 0.98
C VAL A 207 -24.97 8.14 2.14
N SER A 208 -24.13 8.57 3.08
CA SER A 208 -24.54 9.47 4.16
C SER A 208 -23.58 10.66 4.33
N LYS A 209 -24.16 11.85 4.12
CA LYS A 209 -23.64 13.21 4.36
C LYS A 209 -22.76 13.81 3.26
N ALA A 210 -23.36 14.74 2.51
CA ALA A 210 -22.61 15.80 1.83
C ALA A 210 -21.78 16.60 2.86
N PRO A 211 -20.50 16.90 2.60
CA PRO A 211 -19.75 17.82 3.44
C PRO A 211 -20.17 19.26 3.11
N PRO A 212 -20.34 20.16 4.11
CA PRO A 212 -20.43 21.58 3.84
C PRO A 212 -19.07 22.08 3.33
N SER A 213 -19.14 23.08 2.45
CA SER A 213 -18.03 23.86 1.91
C SER A 213 -16.91 24.13 2.94
N ALA A 214 -15.77 23.48 2.77
CA ALA A 214 -14.54 23.85 3.47
C ALA A 214 -13.77 24.86 2.61
N THR A 215 -13.77 26.12 3.04
CA THR A 215 -12.88 27.18 2.57
C THR A 215 -11.43 26.84 2.97
N PRO A 216 -10.44 26.89 2.05
CA PRO A 216 -9.05 26.71 2.44
C PRO A 216 -8.47 28.06 2.90
N LEU A 217 -8.39 28.25 4.20
CA LEU A 217 -7.43 29.18 4.82
C LEU A 217 -6.10 28.43 4.94
N PHE A 218 -5.16 28.71 4.04
CA PHE A 218 -3.75 29.02 4.32
C PHE A 218 -2.92 29.00 3.03
N SER A 219 -2.15 30.08 2.88
CA SER A 219 -1.32 30.46 1.75
C SER A 219 -0.08 29.56 1.58
N ARG A 220 0.03 28.94 0.40
CA ARG A 220 1.28 28.68 -0.30
C ARG A 220 0.94 28.78 -1.79
N LYS A 221 1.57 29.70 -2.51
CA LYS A 221 1.36 29.89 -3.96
C LYS A 221 1.78 28.60 -4.69
N ALA A 222 0.82 27.70 -4.90
CA ALA A 222 0.95 26.59 -5.81
C ALA A 222 0.85 27.12 -7.26
N PRO A 223 1.55 26.50 -8.21
CA PRO A 223 1.38 26.83 -9.61
C PRO A 223 -0.07 26.63 -10.07
N PRO A 224 -0.52 27.36 -11.10
CA PRO A 224 -1.89 27.23 -11.59
C PRO A 224 -2.10 25.86 -12.25
N MET A 225 -3.03 25.08 -11.69
CA MET A 225 -3.69 23.97 -12.36
C MET A 225 -4.42 24.50 -13.59
N TYR A 226 -4.16 23.96 -14.77
CA TYR A 226 -4.92 24.34 -15.96
C TYR A 226 -6.24 23.58 -16.04
N PHE A 227 -7.22 24.04 -15.28
CA PHE A 227 -8.63 23.87 -15.62
C PHE A 227 -9.25 25.25 -15.47
N ALA A 228 -9.58 25.89 -16.59
CA ALA A 228 -10.29 27.16 -16.56
C ALA A 228 -11.57 27.00 -15.72
N SER A 229 -11.61 27.65 -14.56
CA SER A 229 -12.77 27.71 -13.68
C SER A 229 -13.90 28.44 -14.42
N ALA A 230 -14.83 27.69 -14.98
CA ALA A 230 -16.09 28.22 -15.46
C ALA A 230 -16.97 28.54 -14.25
N GLU A 231 -16.75 29.70 -13.62
CA GLU A 231 -17.69 30.34 -12.69
C GLU A 231 -17.26 31.79 -12.45
N ARG A 232 -17.50 32.66 -13.43
CA ARG A 232 -17.73 34.10 -13.20
C ARG A 232 -18.86 34.55 -14.10
N GLY A 233 -19.97 34.92 -13.48
CA GLY A 233 -21.10 35.54 -14.15
C GLY A 233 -20.66 36.84 -14.82
N TYR A 234 -21.07 37.02 -16.06
CA TYR A 234 -20.99 38.31 -16.75
C TYR A 234 -22.28 39.10 -16.48
N PRO A 235 -22.19 40.41 -16.18
CA PRO A 235 -23.36 41.26 -16.08
C PRO A 235 -23.89 41.55 -17.49
N HIS A 236 -25.17 41.28 -17.71
CA HIS A 236 -25.87 41.64 -18.94
C HIS A 236 -25.92 43.17 -19.09
N SER A 237 -25.36 43.68 -20.18
CA SER A 237 -25.60 45.03 -20.67
C SER A 237 -27.01 45.14 -21.27
N ARG A 238 -27.70 46.22 -20.89
CA ARG A 238 -29.07 46.57 -21.25
C ARG A 238 -29.15 46.99 -22.72
N LEU A 239 -30.13 46.50 -23.46
CA LEU A 239 -30.79 47.24 -24.54
C LEU A 239 -32.28 46.91 -24.54
N ALA A 240 -33.07 47.96 -24.75
CA ALA A 240 -34.48 48.09 -24.44
C ALA A 240 -35.43 47.38 -25.42
N ARG A 241 -36.61 46.98 -24.93
CA ARG A 241 -37.89 47.10 -25.65
C ARG A 241 -39.07 47.04 -24.68
N GLY A 242 -40.07 47.87 -25.00
CA GLY A 242 -41.17 48.33 -24.15
C GLY A 242 -42.31 47.33 -23.86
N PRO A 243 -43.40 47.83 -23.26
CA PRO A 243 -44.26 47.07 -22.35
C PRO A 243 -45.51 46.52 -23.04
N HIS A 244 -46.05 45.39 -22.56
CA HIS A 244 -47.49 45.16 -22.39
C HIS A 244 -47.71 43.92 -21.49
N SER A 245 -48.64 44.07 -20.55
CA SER A 245 -49.08 43.11 -19.51
C SER A 245 -50.55 42.72 -19.85
N PRO A 246 -51.30 41.95 -19.03
CA PRO A 246 -51.07 40.66 -18.37
C PRO A 246 -52.21 39.64 -18.72
N ARG A 247 -52.09 38.38 -18.27
CA ARG A 247 -53.17 37.63 -17.57
C ARG A 247 -52.72 36.22 -17.22
N GLY A 248 -52.93 35.87 -15.94
CA GLY A 248 -52.51 34.60 -15.37
C GLY A 248 -53.43 33.42 -15.65
N ARG A 249 -52.95 32.25 -15.24
CA ARG A 249 -53.71 31.16 -14.61
C ARG A 249 -52.72 30.13 -14.08
N THR A 250 -52.82 29.82 -12.80
CA THR A 250 -52.34 28.57 -12.20
C THR A 250 -52.99 27.38 -12.93
N PRO A 251 -52.28 26.25 -13.03
CA PRO A 251 -52.82 25.09 -12.31
C PRO A 251 -51.75 24.25 -11.58
N LEU A 252 -52.16 23.87 -10.37
CA LEU A 252 -52.03 22.56 -9.71
C LEU A 252 -50.78 21.70 -9.99
N SER A 253 -50.06 21.51 -8.88
CA SER A 253 -49.22 20.36 -8.56
C SER A 253 -49.90 19.01 -8.86
N SER A 254 -49.32 18.24 -9.78
CA SER A 254 -49.19 16.78 -9.67
C SER A 254 -48.38 16.27 -10.88
N GLY A 255 -47.37 15.42 -10.62
CA GLY A 255 -46.54 14.81 -11.65
C GLY A 255 -45.06 15.11 -11.45
N GLY A 256 -44.36 14.17 -10.81
CA GLY A 256 -42.91 14.21 -10.68
C GLY A 256 -42.25 14.32 -12.04
N THR A 257 -41.76 15.51 -12.37
CA THR A 257 -40.87 15.71 -13.51
C THR A 257 -39.53 15.09 -13.12
N VAL A 258 -39.26 13.91 -13.71
CA VAL A 258 -37.90 13.42 -13.91
C VAL A 258 -37.19 14.49 -14.73
N THR A 259 -36.59 15.46 -14.04
CA THR A 259 -35.68 16.41 -14.66
C THR A 259 -34.53 15.58 -15.21
N SER A 260 -34.45 15.50 -16.55
CA SER A 260 -33.40 14.81 -17.26
C SER A 260 -32.06 15.47 -16.91
N LYS A 261 -31.39 14.99 -15.85
CA LYS A 261 -29.98 15.26 -15.67
C LYS A 261 -29.30 14.72 -16.93
N SER A 262 -28.87 15.62 -17.81
CA SER A 262 -28.19 15.25 -19.06
C SER A 262 -27.09 14.23 -18.72
N SER A 263 -27.14 13.05 -19.32
CA SER A 263 -26.11 12.03 -19.14
C SER A 263 -24.74 12.67 -19.38
N GLN A 264 -23.84 12.54 -18.40
CA GLN A 264 -22.47 13.02 -18.57
C GLN A 264 -21.78 12.20 -19.67
N THR A 265 -20.95 12.86 -20.46
CA THR A 265 -20.16 12.26 -21.54
C THR A 265 -18.89 11.63 -20.99
N VAL A 266 -18.27 10.75 -21.78
CA VAL A 266 -16.97 10.13 -21.44
C VAL A 266 -15.89 11.20 -21.25
N SER A 267 -15.84 12.22 -22.10
CA SER A 267 -14.85 13.29 -21.97
C SER A 267 -15.00 14.05 -20.64
N THR A 268 -16.23 14.29 -20.18
CA THR A 268 -16.49 14.93 -18.88
C THR A 268 -16.04 14.03 -17.72
N TYR A 269 -16.29 12.72 -17.77
CA TYR A 269 -15.79 11.77 -16.77
C TYR A 269 -14.26 11.73 -16.75
N PHE A 270 -13.64 11.66 -17.93
CA PHE A 270 -12.18 11.68 -18.12
C PHE A 270 -11.55 12.94 -17.52
N ILE A 271 -12.08 14.12 -17.85
CA ILE A 271 -11.59 15.42 -17.30
C ILE A 271 -11.68 15.44 -15.77
N ASN A 272 -12.79 14.99 -15.20
CA ASN A 272 -12.95 14.95 -13.74
C ASN A 272 -11.96 13.98 -13.10
N SER A 273 -11.71 12.83 -13.72
CA SER A 273 -10.73 11.85 -13.24
C SER A 273 -9.30 12.38 -13.33
N LEU A 274 -8.94 13.04 -14.43
CA LEU A 274 -7.63 13.66 -14.62
C LEU A 274 -7.42 14.78 -13.57
N ARG A 275 -8.44 15.60 -13.31
CA ARG A 275 -8.37 16.64 -12.27
C ARG A 275 -8.14 16.08 -10.87
N ASP A 276 -8.83 15.01 -10.50
CA ASP A 276 -8.65 14.34 -9.20
C ASP A 276 -7.24 13.76 -9.06
N LEU A 277 -6.72 13.13 -10.13
CA LEU A 277 -5.34 12.63 -10.18
C LEU A 277 -4.33 13.75 -9.96
N MET A 278 -4.45 14.85 -10.72
CA MET A 278 -3.53 15.98 -10.62
C MET A 278 -3.55 16.63 -9.22
N SER A 279 -4.72 16.74 -8.59
CA SER A 279 -4.86 17.25 -7.21
C SER A 279 -4.10 16.38 -6.20
N LYS A 280 -4.20 15.05 -6.34
CA LYS A 280 -3.46 14.11 -5.48
C LYS A 280 -1.95 14.19 -5.69
N MET A 281 -1.50 14.36 -6.93
CA MET A 281 -0.08 14.52 -7.26
C MET A 281 0.52 15.81 -6.69
N LEU A 282 -0.23 16.92 -6.72
CA LEU A 282 0.22 18.21 -6.20
C LEU A 282 0.44 18.24 -4.67
N ASN A 283 -0.22 17.36 -3.93
CA ASN A 283 -0.07 17.27 -2.48
C ASN A 283 1.17 16.45 -2.05
N GLY A 284 1.81 15.74 -2.99
CA GLY A 284 2.96 14.88 -2.72
C GLY A 284 4.28 15.42 -3.31
N THR A 285 5.38 14.78 -2.94
CA THR A 285 6.68 14.98 -3.59
C THR A 285 6.84 13.99 -4.74
N PRO A 286 6.88 14.44 -6.01
CA PRO A 286 6.89 13.53 -7.15
C PRO A 286 8.26 12.89 -7.37
N HIS A 287 8.25 11.61 -7.72
CA HIS A 287 9.40 10.87 -8.22
C HIS A 287 9.04 10.27 -9.58
N PHE A 288 9.89 10.52 -10.59
CA PHE A 288 9.61 10.11 -11.97
C PHE A 288 10.49 8.92 -12.36
N VAL A 289 9.85 7.86 -12.86
CA VAL A 289 10.50 6.73 -13.53
C VAL A 289 10.00 6.72 -14.97
N ARG A 290 10.92 6.85 -15.94
CA ARG A 290 10.59 6.83 -17.38
C ARG A 290 11.00 5.49 -17.96
N CYS A 291 10.02 4.69 -18.38
CA CYS A 291 10.24 3.43 -19.05
C CYS A 291 10.43 3.67 -20.55
N ILE A 292 11.46 3.05 -21.14
CA ILE A 292 11.80 3.19 -22.57
C ILE A 292 11.68 1.82 -23.22
N ARG A 293 10.95 1.74 -24.33
CA ARG A 293 10.83 0.52 -25.14
C ARG A 293 12.07 0.39 -26.04
N PRO A 294 12.87 -0.70 -25.94
CA PRO A 294 14.10 -0.83 -26.73
C PRO A 294 13.85 -1.15 -28.20
N ASN A 295 12.76 -1.87 -28.52
CA ASN A 295 12.36 -2.25 -29.87
C ASN A 295 10.85 -2.54 -29.96
N GLU A 296 10.28 -2.47 -31.17
CA GLU A 296 8.86 -2.81 -31.42
C GLU A 296 8.62 -4.31 -31.64
N LEU A 297 9.66 -5.06 -32.01
CA LEU A 297 9.59 -6.51 -32.30
C LEU A 297 9.39 -7.36 -31.03
N LYS A 298 9.49 -6.74 -29.84
CA LYS A 298 9.49 -7.40 -28.53
C LYS A 298 10.59 -8.46 -28.40
N SER A 299 11.70 -8.28 -29.14
CA SER A 299 12.85 -9.17 -29.06
C SER A 299 13.68 -8.83 -27.83
N PRO A 300 14.13 -9.83 -27.04
CA PRO A 300 15.14 -9.59 -26.02
C PRO A 300 16.44 -9.08 -26.66
N ASP A 301 17.18 -8.27 -25.90
CA ASP A 301 18.53 -7.75 -26.23
C ASP A 301 18.68 -7.02 -27.58
N PHE A 302 17.57 -6.62 -28.20
CA PHE A 302 17.58 -5.87 -29.45
C PHE A 302 17.30 -4.38 -29.20
N PHE A 303 18.24 -3.51 -29.57
CA PHE A 303 18.13 -2.07 -29.37
C PHE A 303 17.96 -1.36 -30.71
N GLN A 304 16.88 -0.60 -30.87
CA GLN A 304 16.62 0.22 -32.05
C GLN A 304 16.95 1.70 -31.76
N PRO A 305 18.10 2.23 -32.21
CA PRO A 305 18.57 3.55 -31.83
C PRO A 305 17.58 4.67 -32.16
N ASP A 306 17.01 4.67 -33.38
CA ASP A 306 16.10 5.73 -33.82
C ASP A 306 14.83 5.78 -32.97
N LYS A 307 14.28 4.60 -32.63
CA LYS A 307 13.08 4.50 -31.80
C LYS A 307 13.34 4.97 -30.38
N VAL A 308 14.48 4.59 -29.80
CA VAL A 308 14.87 5.02 -28.46
C VAL A 308 15.18 6.52 -28.43
N LEU A 309 15.83 7.05 -29.47
CA LEU A 309 16.14 8.47 -29.57
C LEU A 309 14.86 9.33 -29.62
N VAL A 310 13.86 8.92 -30.40
CA VAL A 310 12.55 9.60 -30.43
C VAL A 310 11.92 9.59 -29.04
N GLN A 311 11.94 8.44 -28.34
CA GLN A 311 11.46 8.33 -26.96
C GLN A 311 12.18 9.27 -25.98
N LEU A 312 13.51 9.35 -26.05
CA LEU A 312 14.29 10.23 -25.18
C LEU A 312 14.01 11.71 -25.42
N ARG A 313 13.73 12.09 -26.68
CA ARG A 313 13.34 13.45 -27.05
C ARG A 313 11.99 13.80 -26.45
N TYR A 314 10.96 12.99 -26.70
CA TYR A 314 9.62 13.34 -26.22
C TYR A 314 9.47 13.21 -24.71
N THR A 315 10.06 12.19 -24.06
CA THR A 315 9.92 12.02 -22.60
C THR A 315 10.55 13.14 -21.77
N GLY A 316 11.24 14.10 -22.41
CA GLY A 316 11.88 15.25 -21.75
C GLY A 316 13.14 14.87 -20.97
N VAL A 317 13.65 13.65 -21.14
CA VAL A 317 14.83 13.16 -20.41
C VAL A 317 16.06 13.98 -20.76
N LEU A 318 16.26 14.31 -22.04
CA LEU A 318 17.41 15.10 -22.49
C LEU A 318 17.44 16.49 -21.83
N GLU A 319 16.32 17.21 -21.85
CA GLU A 319 16.23 18.54 -21.22
C GLU A 319 16.41 18.46 -19.70
N THR A 320 15.83 17.44 -19.06
CA THR A 320 16.01 17.20 -17.63
C THR A 320 17.47 16.94 -17.26
N THR A 321 18.18 16.15 -18.05
CA THR A 321 19.62 15.88 -17.81
C THR A 321 20.47 17.12 -18.00
N ARG A 322 20.16 17.95 -19.01
CA ARG A 322 20.83 19.24 -19.24
C ARG A 322 20.66 20.17 -18.04
N ILE A 323 19.43 20.33 -17.56
CA ILE A 323 19.11 21.20 -16.43
C ILE A 323 19.76 20.70 -15.14
N ARG A 324 19.75 19.39 -14.87
CA ARG A 324 20.44 18.83 -13.69
C ARG A 324 21.96 18.96 -13.77
N ARG A 325 22.53 18.96 -14.98
CA ARG A 325 23.97 19.19 -15.20
C ARG A 325 24.34 20.65 -14.92
N GLU A 326 23.54 21.58 -15.41
CA GLU A 326 23.79 23.03 -15.32
C GLU A 326 23.35 23.63 -13.96
N GLY A 327 22.31 23.10 -13.33
CA GLY A 327 21.77 23.50 -12.02
C GLY A 327 22.31 22.70 -10.83
N PHE A 328 21.79 22.95 -9.63
CA PHE A 328 22.17 22.28 -8.39
C PHE A 328 21.17 21.18 -8.00
N SER A 329 21.53 19.94 -8.29
CA SER A 329 20.66 18.78 -8.08
C SER A 329 20.37 18.47 -6.60
N HIS A 330 21.21 18.94 -5.67
CA HIS A 330 21.06 18.68 -4.23
C HIS A 330 20.87 19.98 -3.46
N ARG A 331 19.84 20.01 -2.62
CA ARG A 331 19.39 21.18 -1.87
C ARG A 331 19.19 20.74 -0.43
N ILE A 332 20.08 21.15 0.47
CA ILE A 332 20.13 20.63 1.84
C ILE A 332 19.99 21.81 2.80
N LEU A 333 19.06 21.72 3.75
CA LEU A 333 18.92 22.73 4.81
C LEU A 333 20.20 22.81 5.62
N PHE A 334 20.54 24.01 6.12
CA PHE A 334 21.75 24.18 6.94
C PHE A 334 21.80 23.25 8.14
N GLN A 335 20.66 23.02 8.80
CA GLN A 335 20.57 22.12 9.94
C GLN A 335 20.95 20.68 9.56
N ASP A 336 20.36 20.15 8.49
CA ASP A 336 20.63 18.78 8.02
C ASP A 336 22.06 18.64 7.53
N PHE A 337 22.60 19.67 6.87
CA PHE A 337 23.97 19.69 6.39
C PHE A 337 24.97 19.66 7.54
N ILE A 338 24.80 20.52 8.55
CA ILE A 338 25.67 20.51 9.74
C ILE A 338 25.53 19.18 10.47
N GLN A 339 24.31 18.70 10.71
CA GLN A 339 24.09 17.44 11.42
C GLN A 339 24.83 16.27 10.76
N ARG A 340 24.87 16.23 9.42
CA ARG A 340 25.50 15.16 8.66
C ARG A 340 27.00 15.35 8.46
N TYR A 341 27.46 16.55 8.15
CA TYR A 341 28.82 16.81 7.64
C TYR A 341 29.73 17.55 8.64
N LYS A 342 29.25 17.90 9.83
CA LYS A 342 30.03 18.58 10.87
C LYS A 342 31.37 17.90 11.17
N VAL A 343 31.41 16.57 11.17
CA VAL A 343 32.61 15.76 11.46
C VAL A 343 33.78 16.03 10.51
N ILE A 344 33.53 16.57 9.33
CA ILE A 344 34.57 16.84 8.32
C ILE A 344 35.51 17.97 8.77
N HIS A 345 34.98 18.97 9.49
CA HIS A 345 35.75 20.15 9.89
C HIS A 345 35.80 20.36 11.40
N PHE A 346 34.69 20.13 12.10
CA PHE A 346 34.57 20.40 13.52
C PHE A 346 34.74 19.13 14.35
N LYS A 347 35.22 19.30 15.59
CA LYS A 347 35.25 18.21 16.57
C LYS A 347 33.82 17.75 16.88
N MET A 348 33.63 16.46 17.09
CA MET A 348 32.29 15.88 17.33
C MET A 348 31.60 16.47 18.56
N THR A 349 32.36 16.81 19.60
CA THR A 349 31.88 17.39 20.86
C THR A 349 31.48 18.86 20.77
N GLN A 350 31.95 19.60 19.75
CA GLN A 350 31.70 21.03 19.62
C GLN A 350 30.26 21.31 19.19
N ARG A 351 29.50 22.15 19.89
CA ARG A 351 28.20 22.61 19.37
C ARG A 351 28.43 23.64 18.27
N VAL A 352 27.84 23.41 17.10
CA VAL A 352 27.97 24.27 15.92
C VAL A 352 26.57 24.73 15.54
N SER A 353 26.36 26.04 15.43
CA SER A 353 25.09 26.61 14.98
C SER A 353 24.91 26.39 13.47
N ALA A 354 23.67 26.16 13.05
CA ALA A 354 23.32 25.94 11.64
C ALA A 354 23.27 27.26 10.87
N THR A 355 24.44 27.87 10.65
CA THR A 355 24.57 29.14 9.92
C THR A 355 25.22 28.94 8.55
N PRO A 356 25.01 29.86 7.59
CA PRO A 356 25.72 29.86 6.31
C PRO A 356 27.24 29.79 6.48
N ALA A 357 27.79 30.55 7.43
CA ALA A 357 29.23 30.59 7.69
C ALA A 357 29.80 29.23 8.13
N SER A 358 29.12 28.55 9.07
CA SER A 358 29.54 27.22 9.53
C SER A 358 29.51 26.19 8.40
N CYS A 359 28.53 26.29 7.50
CA CYS A 359 28.43 25.45 6.32
C CYS A 359 29.57 25.69 5.33
N VAL A 360 29.90 26.96 5.06
CA VAL A 360 31.01 27.35 4.18
C VAL A 360 32.36 26.86 4.72
N CYS A 361 32.60 26.90 6.04
CA CYS A 361 33.83 26.36 6.63
C CYS A 361 34.03 24.87 6.30
N ILE A 362 32.96 24.07 6.37
CA ILE A 362 33.01 22.65 5.99
C ILE A 362 33.32 22.52 4.50
N LEU A 363 32.61 23.26 3.64
CA LEU A 363 32.80 23.19 2.18
C LEU A 363 34.21 23.60 1.76
N ASN A 364 34.77 24.66 2.33
CA ASN A 364 36.14 25.10 2.04
C ASN A 364 37.16 24.03 2.42
N LYS A 365 36.96 23.31 3.54
CA LYS A 365 37.84 22.21 3.95
C LYS A 365 37.81 21.04 2.97
N THR A 366 36.69 20.81 2.27
CA THR A 366 36.51 19.70 1.33
C THR A 366 37.13 19.95 -0.06
N GLY A 367 37.54 21.21 -0.34
CA GLY A 367 38.06 21.62 -1.64
C GLY A 367 37.06 21.41 -2.79
N LEU A 368 35.75 21.55 -2.51
CA LEU A 368 34.70 21.52 -3.52
C LEU A 368 34.62 22.86 -4.24
N LYS A 369 34.41 22.83 -5.56
CA LYS A 369 34.22 24.01 -6.42
C LYS A 369 32.77 24.06 -6.91
N SER A 370 32.29 25.23 -7.33
CA SER A 370 30.97 25.36 -7.96
C SER A 370 29.82 24.89 -7.07
N TRP A 371 29.80 25.32 -5.81
CA TRP A 371 28.65 25.22 -4.89
C TRP A 371 28.04 26.60 -4.71
N ALA A 372 26.79 26.65 -4.25
CA ALA A 372 26.14 27.89 -3.88
C ALA A 372 25.49 27.80 -2.50
N VAL A 373 25.40 28.93 -1.81
CA VAL A 373 24.78 29.04 -0.48
C VAL A 373 23.62 30.01 -0.61
N GLY A 374 22.42 29.51 -0.31
CA GLY A 374 21.20 30.31 -0.30
C GLY A 374 20.99 31.00 1.05
N LYS A 375 19.74 31.39 1.30
CA LYS A 375 19.29 31.98 2.56
C LYS A 375 19.07 30.92 3.65
N THR A 376 18.62 29.73 3.28
CA THR A 376 18.30 28.64 4.23
C THR A 376 18.94 27.30 3.88
N LYS A 377 19.44 27.16 2.65
CA LYS A 377 19.94 25.90 2.09
C LYS A 377 21.30 26.02 1.44
N ILE A 378 22.00 24.90 1.35
CA ILE A 378 23.18 24.70 0.52
C ILE A 378 22.77 24.00 -0.77
N PHE A 379 23.34 24.48 -1.86
CA PHE A 379 23.13 24.00 -3.20
C PHE A 379 24.40 23.32 -3.72
N LEU A 380 24.28 22.02 -4.01
CA LEU A 380 25.38 21.16 -4.41
C LEU A 380 25.06 20.46 -5.73
N LYS A 381 26.12 20.19 -6.49
CA LYS A 381 26.09 19.36 -7.69
C LYS A 381 26.04 17.89 -7.31
N TYR A 382 25.61 17.02 -8.23
CA TYR A 382 25.48 15.58 -7.96
C TYR A 382 26.81 14.95 -7.50
N TYR A 383 27.92 15.30 -8.16
CA TYR A 383 29.26 14.79 -7.84
C TYR A 383 29.82 15.29 -6.50
N HIS A 384 29.26 16.35 -5.90
CA HIS A 384 29.67 16.81 -4.58
C HIS A 384 29.29 15.82 -3.50
N VAL A 385 28.10 15.24 -3.59
CA VAL A 385 27.59 14.30 -2.57
C VAL A 385 28.44 13.04 -2.55
N GLU A 386 28.86 12.54 -3.72
CA GLU A 386 29.79 11.42 -3.81
C GLU A 386 31.14 11.73 -3.14
N LYS A 387 31.71 12.92 -3.39
CA LYS A 387 32.97 13.33 -2.77
C LYS A 387 32.84 13.50 -1.25
N LEU A 388 31.75 14.09 -0.77
CA LEU A 388 31.45 14.22 0.66
C LEU A 388 31.28 12.83 1.31
N GLY A 389 30.61 11.90 0.62
CA GLY A 389 30.48 10.52 1.07
C GLY A 389 31.84 9.82 1.23
N LYS A 390 32.76 10.00 0.28
CA LYS A 390 34.13 9.46 0.38
C LYS A 390 34.89 9.99 1.60
N LEU A 391 34.72 11.26 1.96
CA LEU A 391 35.32 11.85 3.16
C LEU A 391 34.72 11.28 4.45
N LEU A 392 33.43 10.92 4.44
CA LEU A 392 32.74 10.31 5.58
C LEU A 392 33.01 8.82 5.75
N ALA A 393 33.48 8.12 4.71
CA ALA A 393 33.68 6.67 4.72
C ALA A 393 34.60 6.17 5.85
N GLY A 394 35.57 6.99 6.30
CA GLY A 394 36.40 6.67 7.46
C GLY A 394 35.60 6.52 8.76
N TYR A 395 34.61 7.39 8.97
CA TYR A 395 33.73 7.34 10.14
C TYR A 395 32.72 6.20 10.05
N GLU A 396 32.24 5.88 8.84
CA GLU A 396 31.39 4.70 8.62
C GLU A 396 32.12 3.41 9.00
N ARG A 397 33.42 3.30 8.66
CA ARG A 397 34.26 2.17 9.12
C ARG A 397 34.42 2.12 10.63
N ALA A 398 34.62 3.28 11.29
CA ALA A 398 34.69 3.33 12.75
C ALA A 398 33.38 2.87 13.41
N ALA A 399 32.22 3.18 12.82
CA ALA A 399 30.93 2.69 13.31
C ALA A 399 30.84 1.15 13.26
N VAL A 400 31.41 0.50 12.23
CA VAL A 400 31.48 -0.97 12.14
C VAL A 400 32.28 -1.57 13.31
N VAL A 401 33.37 -0.91 13.72
CA VAL A 401 34.16 -1.34 14.89
C VAL A 401 33.33 -1.23 16.17
N ALA A 402 32.62 -0.12 16.39
CA ALA A 402 31.73 0.03 17.54
C ALA A 402 30.61 -1.03 17.53
N GLN A 403 29.98 -1.27 16.37
CA GLN A 403 28.97 -2.31 16.20
C GLN A 403 29.52 -3.70 16.53
N ARG A 404 30.76 -4.03 16.14
CA ARG A 404 31.41 -5.30 16.49
C ARG A 404 31.50 -5.48 18.00
N VAL A 405 31.92 -4.45 18.74
CA VAL A 405 32.03 -4.49 20.21
C VAL A 405 30.66 -4.70 20.85
N VAL A 406 29.65 -3.93 20.41
CA VAL A 406 28.27 -4.02 20.93
C VAL A 406 27.66 -5.39 20.63
N ARG A 407 27.81 -5.90 19.40
CA ARG A 407 27.35 -7.25 19.02
C ARG A 407 28.03 -8.32 19.89
N GLY A 408 29.33 -8.19 20.14
CA GLY A 408 30.08 -9.09 21.02
C GLY A 408 29.59 -9.04 22.47
N TRP A 409 29.28 -7.86 22.99
CA TRP A 409 28.69 -7.70 24.33
C TRP A 409 27.29 -8.32 24.42
N LEU A 410 26.42 -8.05 23.45
CA LEU A 410 25.08 -8.65 23.37
C LEU A 410 25.15 -10.19 23.30
N ALA A 411 26.06 -10.74 22.49
CA ALA A 411 26.27 -12.17 22.38
C ALA A 411 26.74 -12.79 23.70
N ARG A 412 27.72 -12.18 24.38
CA ARG A 412 28.18 -12.66 25.70
C ARG A 412 27.08 -12.61 26.76
N LYS A 413 26.29 -11.53 26.79
CA LYS A 413 25.13 -11.40 27.70
C LYS A 413 24.11 -12.51 27.44
N ARG A 414 23.81 -12.80 26.16
CA ARG A 414 22.91 -13.90 25.79
C ARG A 414 23.46 -15.27 26.19
N VAL A 415 24.74 -15.54 25.97
CA VAL A 415 25.38 -16.81 26.37
C VAL A 415 25.40 -16.98 27.89
N ALA A 416 25.64 -15.91 28.65
CA ALA A 416 25.61 -15.95 30.11
C ALA A 416 24.21 -16.34 30.64
N LEU A 417 23.16 -15.71 30.11
CA LEU A 417 21.76 -16.06 30.44
C LEU A 417 21.45 -17.52 30.12
N LEU A 418 21.80 -17.99 28.92
CA LEU A 418 21.57 -19.40 28.53
C LEU A 418 22.37 -20.38 29.40
N ARG A 419 23.59 -20.03 29.81
CA ARG A 419 24.40 -20.85 30.74
C ARG A 419 23.79 -20.89 32.13
N GLU A 420 23.22 -19.80 32.62
CA GLU A 420 22.50 -19.78 33.89
C GLU A 420 21.24 -20.65 33.86
N GLU A 421 20.40 -20.52 32.84
CA GLU A 421 19.25 -21.42 32.63
C GLU A 421 19.66 -22.89 32.52
N LYS A 422 20.77 -23.18 31.82
CA LYS A 422 21.30 -24.54 31.72
C LYS A 422 21.79 -25.05 33.08
N ARG A 423 22.52 -24.23 33.85
CA ARG A 423 22.97 -24.58 35.21
C ARG A 423 21.79 -24.91 36.12
N HIS A 424 20.73 -24.12 36.11
CA HIS A 424 19.51 -24.42 36.87
C HIS A 424 18.85 -25.73 36.44
N ARG A 425 18.76 -25.98 35.13
CA ARG A 425 18.23 -27.24 34.58
C ARG A 425 19.09 -28.45 34.99
N ASP A 426 20.41 -28.34 34.89
CA ASP A 426 21.33 -29.42 35.23
C ASP A 426 21.35 -29.68 36.75
N ALA A 427 21.33 -28.63 37.57
CA ALA A 427 21.17 -28.74 39.03
C ALA A 427 19.86 -29.44 39.41
N ALA A 428 18.74 -29.10 38.77
CA ALA A 428 17.46 -29.75 39.01
C ALA A 428 17.49 -31.26 38.69
N LYS A 429 18.18 -31.66 37.62
CA LYS A 429 18.37 -33.08 37.27
C LYS A 429 19.19 -33.83 38.32
N ILE A 430 20.31 -33.24 38.77
CA ILE A 430 21.17 -33.84 39.80
C ILE A 430 20.40 -33.96 41.12
N GLN A 431 19.71 -32.91 41.53
CA GLN A 431 18.87 -32.93 42.74
C GLN A 431 17.79 -34.00 42.67
N ALA A 432 17.13 -34.17 41.52
CA ALA A 432 16.14 -35.22 41.33
C ALA A 432 16.75 -36.63 41.46
N ALA A 433 17.93 -36.86 40.87
CA ALA A 433 18.65 -38.13 40.98
C ALA A 433 19.04 -38.46 42.43
N ILE A 434 19.60 -37.49 43.16
CA ILE A 434 19.97 -37.65 44.57
C ILE A 434 18.73 -37.93 45.42
N ARG A 435 17.64 -37.16 45.24
CA ARG A 435 16.38 -37.40 45.97
C ARG A 435 15.83 -38.80 45.71
N SER A 436 15.88 -39.28 44.47
CA SER A 436 15.47 -40.65 44.13
C SER A 436 16.36 -41.70 44.78
N PHE A 437 17.68 -41.51 44.77
CA PHE A 437 18.62 -42.42 45.43
C PHE A 437 18.41 -42.50 46.94
N LEU A 438 18.28 -41.35 47.62
CA LEU A 438 18.00 -41.31 49.06
C LEU A 438 16.67 -41.99 49.42
N ALA A 439 15.62 -41.77 48.61
CA ALA A 439 14.34 -42.44 48.79
C ALA A 439 14.46 -43.96 48.65
N LYS A 440 15.22 -44.45 47.65
CA LYS A 440 15.51 -45.88 47.47
C LYS A 440 16.29 -46.47 48.65
N CYS A 441 17.33 -45.79 49.12
CA CYS A 441 18.09 -46.23 50.29
C CYS A 441 17.23 -46.29 51.56
N HIS A 442 16.34 -45.31 51.77
CA HIS A 442 15.41 -45.31 52.89
C HIS A 442 14.41 -46.47 52.79
N TYR A 443 13.85 -46.71 51.61
CA TYR A 443 12.96 -47.83 51.35
C TYR A 443 13.64 -49.19 51.58
N GLN A 444 14.91 -49.34 51.16
CA GLN A 444 15.69 -50.55 51.42
C GLN A 444 15.85 -50.82 52.92
N LYS A 445 16.14 -49.79 53.73
CA LYS A 445 16.21 -49.94 55.20
C LYS A 445 14.87 -50.41 55.80
N ILE A 446 13.76 -49.89 55.30
CA ILE A 446 12.42 -50.33 55.73
C ILE A 446 12.21 -51.81 55.34
N LEU A 447 12.56 -52.20 54.11
CA LEU A 447 12.47 -53.59 53.66
C LEU A 447 13.32 -54.53 54.52
N ASP A 448 14.57 -54.15 54.81
CA ASP A 448 15.47 -54.95 55.65
C ASP A 448 14.90 -55.12 57.06
N HIS A 449 14.32 -54.07 57.63
CA HIS A 449 13.66 -54.14 58.94
C HIS A 449 12.41 -55.03 58.90
N ARG A 450 11.58 -54.94 57.84
CA ARG A 450 10.43 -55.83 57.65
C ARG A 450 10.84 -57.29 57.50
N ASN A 451 11.89 -57.56 56.72
CA ASN A 451 12.44 -58.90 56.53
C ASN A 451 12.99 -59.46 57.84
N HIS A 452 13.75 -58.66 58.59
CA HIS A 452 14.25 -59.05 59.91
C HIS A 452 13.09 -59.39 60.87
N ASN A 453 12.09 -58.52 60.97
CA ASN A 453 10.91 -58.76 61.82
C ASN A 453 10.14 -60.02 61.36
N ALA A 454 9.99 -60.23 60.05
CA ALA A 454 9.37 -61.42 59.50
C ALA A 454 10.15 -62.69 59.88
N THR A 455 11.48 -62.70 59.76
CA THR A 455 12.31 -63.84 60.17
C THR A 455 12.22 -64.12 61.67
N THR A 456 12.13 -63.07 62.51
CA THR A 456 11.94 -63.21 63.96
C THR A 456 10.58 -63.81 64.30
N ILE A 457 9.50 -63.30 63.69
CA ILE A 457 8.14 -63.85 63.87
C ILE A 457 8.11 -65.31 63.40
N GLN A 458 8.66 -65.61 62.22
CA GLN A 458 8.73 -66.98 61.68
C GLN A 458 9.50 -67.90 62.64
N ARG A 459 10.62 -67.45 63.22
CA ARG A 459 11.38 -68.21 64.22
C ARG A 459 10.56 -68.49 65.48
N VAL A 460 9.87 -67.47 66.02
CA VAL A 460 9.02 -67.61 67.21
C VAL A 460 7.86 -68.57 66.95
N VAL A 461 7.16 -68.42 65.83
CA VAL A 461 6.03 -69.29 65.44
C VAL A 461 6.49 -70.72 65.23
N ARG A 462 7.61 -70.96 64.53
CA ARG A 462 8.19 -72.30 64.36
C ARG A 462 8.54 -72.94 65.70
N CYS A 463 9.14 -72.18 66.62
CA CYS A 463 9.46 -72.66 67.96
C CYS A 463 8.19 -72.97 68.79
N TRP A 464 7.18 -72.11 68.74
CA TRP A 464 5.91 -72.34 69.43
C TRP A 464 5.17 -73.55 68.88
N LEU A 465 5.11 -73.73 67.55
CA LEU A 465 4.51 -74.90 66.92
C LEU A 465 5.21 -76.19 67.36
N ALA A 466 6.56 -76.20 67.38
CA ALA A 466 7.34 -77.34 67.88
C ALA A 466 7.07 -77.64 69.36
N LYS A 467 7.06 -76.61 70.23
CA LYS A 467 6.71 -76.76 71.65
C LYS A 467 5.28 -77.26 71.86
N ARG A 468 4.32 -76.78 71.07
CA ARG A 468 2.92 -77.18 71.14
C ARG A 468 2.73 -78.63 70.68
N LEU A 469 3.44 -79.06 69.65
CA LEU A 469 3.48 -80.47 69.23
C LEU A 469 4.04 -81.35 70.35
N LEU A 470 5.18 -80.98 70.94
CA LEU A 470 5.76 -81.67 72.10
C LEU A 470 4.81 -81.72 73.31
N TRP A 471 4.11 -80.62 73.60
CA TRP A 471 3.13 -80.58 74.69
C TRP A 471 1.92 -81.48 74.42
N ARG A 472 1.40 -81.50 73.19
CA ARG A 472 0.34 -82.45 72.80
C ARG A 472 0.80 -83.90 72.95
N MET A 473 1.98 -84.24 72.45
CA MET A 473 2.55 -85.58 72.61
C MET A 473 2.71 -85.97 74.09
N LYS A 474 3.07 -85.02 74.97
CA LYS A 474 3.11 -85.24 76.42
C LYS A 474 1.73 -85.42 77.06
N GLN A 475 0.72 -84.67 76.63
CA GLN A 475 -0.66 -84.80 77.14
C GLN A 475 -1.30 -86.12 76.68
N GLU A 476 -1.09 -86.52 75.43
CA GLU A 476 -1.52 -87.83 74.91
C GLU A 476 -0.85 -88.98 75.68
N ALA A 477 0.43 -88.84 76.01
CA ALA A 477 1.14 -89.80 76.87
C ALA A 477 0.61 -89.81 78.32
N LYS A 478 0.14 -88.66 78.84
CA LYS A 478 -0.43 -88.54 80.19
C LYS A 478 -1.85 -89.08 80.28
N GLN A 479 -2.71 -88.78 79.30
CA GLN A 479 -4.05 -89.39 79.19
C GLN A 479 -3.98 -90.90 79.00
N ARG A 480 -2.98 -91.41 78.27
CA ARG A 480 -2.72 -92.87 78.23
C ARG A 480 -2.29 -93.47 79.57
N LYS A 481 -1.77 -92.69 80.52
CA LYS A 481 -1.47 -93.16 81.88
C LYS A 481 -2.66 -93.03 82.82
N ASP A 482 -3.40 -91.92 82.75
CA ASP A 482 -4.50 -91.63 83.68
C ASP A 482 -5.84 -92.28 83.26
N GLY A 483 -5.97 -92.68 81.99
CA GLY A 483 -7.14 -93.41 81.46
C GLY A 483 -7.19 -94.91 81.83
N TYR A 484 -6.18 -95.45 82.52
CA TYR A 484 -6.15 -96.86 82.90
C TYR A 484 -6.88 -97.20 84.21
N TYR A 485 -7.46 -96.22 84.93
CA TYR A 485 -8.07 -96.50 86.24
C TYR A 485 -9.59 -96.28 86.37
N LEU A 486 -10.28 -95.65 85.43
CA LEU A 486 -11.70 -95.29 85.62
C LEU A 486 -12.51 -95.36 84.31
N CYS A 487 -12.80 -96.58 83.85
CA CYS A 487 -14.01 -96.91 83.08
C CYS A 487 -14.20 -98.43 83.05
N ALA A 488 -14.71 -98.95 84.17
CA ALA A 488 -15.69 -100.02 84.11
C ALA A 488 -17.01 -99.43 83.57
N SER A 489 -17.74 -100.25 82.82
CA SER A 489 -19.14 -100.09 82.45
C SER A 489 -19.45 -99.30 81.16
N ASP A 490 -19.82 -100.09 80.14
CA ASP A 490 -21.09 -99.96 79.41
C ASP A 490 -21.30 -98.81 78.38
N PRO A 491 -22.13 -99.01 77.34
CA PRO A 491 -21.61 -99.48 76.05
C PRO A 491 -21.84 -98.49 74.90
N PHE A 492 -20.90 -98.58 73.95
CA PHE A 492 -21.06 -98.50 72.50
C PHE A 492 -21.76 -97.24 71.93
N LEU A 493 -20.93 -96.30 71.44
CA LEU A 493 -20.57 -96.14 70.01
C LEU A 493 -21.67 -95.37 69.24
N CYS A 494 -21.40 -94.37 68.40
CA CYS A 494 -20.17 -93.70 68.02
C CYS A 494 -20.53 -92.56 67.05
N ASN A 495 -19.47 -91.85 66.69
CA ASN A 495 -19.21 -91.08 65.49
C ASN A 495 -19.61 -89.60 65.47
N ASN A 496 -18.65 -88.67 65.55
CA ASN A 496 -17.43 -88.44 64.75
C ASN A 496 -17.67 -87.80 63.37
N PHE A 497 -16.96 -86.67 63.25
CA PHE A 497 -16.13 -86.30 62.11
C PHE A 497 -16.79 -85.59 60.92
N ARG A 498 -16.44 -84.30 60.85
CA ARG A 498 -15.91 -83.72 59.62
C ARG A 498 -14.62 -84.47 59.23
N ASP A 499 -14.55 -84.89 57.98
CA ASP A 499 -13.31 -84.86 57.18
C ASP A 499 -13.71 -84.27 55.80
N VAL A 500 -13.20 -83.10 55.39
CA VAL A 500 -11.83 -82.72 55.02
C VAL A 500 -11.58 -82.99 53.54
N GLN A 501 -11.21 -81.89 52.86
CA GLN A 501 -10.44 -81.83 51.61
C GLN A 501 -11.15 -82.26 50.34
N HIS A 502 -10.80 -81.75 49.17
CA HIS A 502 -9.97 -80.65 48.73
C HIS A 502 -10.36 -80.51 47.27
N SER A 503 -10.51 -79.29 46.78
CA SER A 503 -9.96 -78.92 45.46
C SER A 503 -10.28 -77.47 45.17
N ARG A 504 -9.24 -76.65 45.15
CA ARG A 504 -9.15 -75.54 44.21
C ARG A 504 -7.88 -75.76 43.40
N PRO A 505 -7.93 -75.57 42.08
CA PRO A 505 -6.74 -75.26 41.31
C PRO A 505 -6.66 -73.77 40.96
N ALA A 506 -5.40 -73.34 40.85
CA ALA A 506 -4.86 -72.32 39.95
C ALA A 506 -5.19 -70.83 40.16
N VAL A 507 -4.29 -70.00 39.58
CA VAL A 507 -4.14 -68.52 39.54
C VAL A 507 -2.92 -68.08 40.36
N TYR A 508 -1.82 -67.54 39.81
CA TYR A 508 -1.34 -67.26 38.44
C TYR A 508 0.21 -67.27 38.50
#